data_AF-A0A2H0WZQ4-F1
#
_entry.id   AF-A0A2H0WZQ4-F1
#
_cell.length_a   1.000
_cell.length_b   1.000
_cell.length_c   1.000
_cell.angle_alpha   90.00
_cell.angle_beta   90.00
_cell.angle_gamma   90.00
#
_symmetry.space_group_name_H-M   'P 1'
#
loop_
_entity.id
_entity.type
_entity.pdbx_description
1 polymer ?
#
loop_
_entity_poly.entity_id
_entity_poly.type
_entity_poly.pdbx_seq_one_letter_code
_entity_poly.pdbx_strand_id
1 'polypeptide(L)'
;MGQGDCTPGEDFCYGPGATIANNWNVTSGQKYVVFVDGDLQIKANVIVAPGGFLAVIVKGKVTVDPSVTSVQGLYVMDNDFVTSGATQLDVQGSIVAWGNISLGRDLGADNITNPAEKFTHRMDLLLNMPESMKTFQMEWNEVVPGTYGE
;
A
#
# COMPACT_ATOMS: atom_id res chain seq x y z
N MET A 1 12.16 4.37 -9.66
CA MET A 1 11.37 3.22 -10.11
C MET A 1 9.95 3.68 -10.42
N GLY A 2 9.47 3.48 -11.64
CA GLY A 2 8.13 3.84 -12.07
C GLY A 2 7.24 2.61 -12.23
N GLN A 3 5.95 2.86 -12.45
CA GLN A 3 4.89 1.88 -12.74
C GLN A 3 5.22 0.83 -13.83
N GLY A 4 6.26 1.06 -14.64
CA GLY A 4 6.71 0.16 -15.73
C GLY A 4 7.93 -0.71 -15.40
N ASP A 5 8.51 -0.58 -14.20
CA ASP A 5 9.69 -1.35 -13.81
C ASP A 5 9.33 -2.69 -13.12
N CYS A 6 8.04 -2.93 -12.89
CA CYS A 6 7.49 -4.23 -12.48
C CYS A 6 6.95 -4.95 -13.71
N THR A 7 7.62 -6.01 -14.16
CA THR A 7 7.11 -6.79 -15.29
C THR A 7 5.98 -7.72 -14.85
N PRO A 8 4.92 -7.93 -15.68
CA PRO A 8 3.89 -8.91 -15.36
C PRO A 8 4.50 -10.31 -15.18
N GLY A 9 4.41 -10.88 -13.98
CA GLY A 9 4.96 -12.19 -13.63
C GLY A 9 6.05 -12.17 -12.56
N GLU A 10 6.56 -10.99 -12.18
CA GLU A 10 7.42 -10.83 -11.00
C GLU A 10 6.55 -10.51 -9.78
N ASP A 11 6.60 -11.38 -8.76
CA ASP A 11 5.86 -11.18 -7.52
C ASP A 11 6.42 -10.02 -6.68
N PHE A 12 7.71 -9.68 -6.84
CA PHE A 12 8.42 -8.69 -6.04
C PHE A 12 9.28 -7.74 -6.89
N CYS A 13 9.12 -6.42 -6.70
CA CYS A 13 9.94 -5.38 -7.34
C CYS A 13 10.64 -4.51 -6.28
N TYR A 14 11.82 -3.94 -6.59
CA TYR A 14 12.57 -3.10 -5.65
C TYR A 14 13.22 -1.88 -6.31
N GLY A 15 13.13 -0.68 -5.69
CA GLY A 15 13.87 0.50 -6.15
C GLY A 15 14.05 1.63 -5.11
N PRO A 16 15.00 2.55 -5.33
CA PRO A 16 15.46 3.57 -4.34
C PRO A 16 14.51 4.78 -4.15
N GLY A 17 13.34 4.74 -4.76
CA GLY A 17 12.36 5.84 -4.79
C GLY A 17 11.39 5.65 -5.94
N ALA A 18 10.12 5.97 -5.75
CA ALA A 18 9.08 5.60 -6.71
C ALA A 18 8.06 6.71 -6.99
N THR A 19 7.57 6.72 -8.23
CA THR A 19 6.47 7.60 -8.64
C THR A 19 5.49 6.83 -9.53
N ILE A 20 4.22 6.82 -9.12
CA ILE A 20 3.12 6.34 -9.95
C ILE A 20 2.61 7.55 -10.73
N ALA A 21 3.13 7.72 -11.94
CA ALA A 21 2.87 8.88 -12.78
C ALA A 21 1.62 8.72 -13.68
N ASN A 22 1.24 7.47 -13.99
CA ASN A 22 0.07 7.18 -14.82
C ASN A 22 -0.89 6.25 -14.07
N ASN A 23 -2.13 6.15 -14.56
CA ASN A 23 -3.11 5.28 -13.93
C ASN A 23 -2.62 3.83 -13.93
N TRP A 24 -2.59 3.21 -12.75
CA TRP A 24 -2.18 1.83 -12.58
C TRP A 24 -3.38 0.93 -12.39
N ASN A 25 -3.67 0.15 -13.43
CA ASN A 25 -4.73 -0.85 -13.42
C ASN A 25 -4.11 -2.23 -13.22
N VAL A 26 -4.28 -2.80 -12.04
CA VAL A 26 -3.94 -4.19 -11.74
C VAL A 26 -5.15 -5.06 -12.07
N THR A 27 -5.03 -5.89 -13.10
CA THR A 27 -6.14 -6.74 -13.55
C THR A 27 -6.25 -8.01 -12.71
N SER A 28 -7.37 -8.72 -12.85
CA SER A 28 -7.56 -10.00 -12.18
C SER A 28 -6.42 -10.98 -12.52
N GLY A 29 -5.94 -11.74 -11.54
CA GLY A 29 -4.83 -12.68 -11.69
C GLY A 29 -3.44 -12.05 -11.61
N GLN A 30 -3.32 -10.72 -11.69
CA GLN A 30 -2.04 -10.03 -11.50
C GLN A 30 -1.79 -9.78 -10.01
N LYS A 31 -0.57 -10.07 -9.57
CA LYS A 31 -0.13 -9.85 -8.20
C LYS A 31 1.21 -9.12 -8.23
N TYR A 32 1.31 -8.03 -7.49
CA TYR A 32 2.51 -7.23 -7.39
C TYR A 32 2.80 -6.90 -5.92
N VAL A 33 4.04 -7.11 -5.50
CA VAL A 33 4.58 -6.59 -4.24
C VAL A 33 5.74 -5.66 -4.59
N VAL A 34 5.65 -4.39 -4.22
CA VAL A 34 6.66 -3.38 -4.57
C VAL A 34 7.34 -2.87 -3.33
N PHE A 35 8.64 -3.01 -3.26
CA PHE A 35 9.49 -2.42 -2.24
C PHE A 35 10.09 -1.10 -2.74
N VAL A 36 9.96 -0.05 -1.94
CA VAL A 36 10.50 1.28 -2.24
C VAL A 36 11.43 1.69 -1.10
N ASP A 37 12.74 1.73 -1.37
CA ASP A 37 13.78 2.18 -0.44
C ASP A 37 13.96 3.71 -0.51
N GLY A 38 12.85 4.41 -0.29
CA GLY A 38 12.75 5.87 -0.42
C GLY A 38 11.30 6.31 -0.33
N ASP A 39 11.02 7.53 -0.79
CA ASP A 39 9.66 8.07 -0.82
C ASP A 39 8.86 7.57 -2.04
N LEU A 40 7.55 7.48 -1.87
CA LEU A 40 6.59 7.18 -2.94
C LEU A 40 5.68 8.37 -3.21
N GLN A 41 5.63 8.80 -4.47
CA GLN A 41 4.64 9.79 -4.95
C GLN A 41 3.55 9.10 -5.77
N ILE A 42 2.29 9.24 -5.35
CA ILE A 42 1.12 8.75 -6.10
C ILE A 42 0.50 9.94 -6.82
N LYS A 43 0.72 10.05 -8.14
CA LYS A 43 0.25 11.17 -8.97
C LYS A 43 -0.93 10.80 -9.88
N ALA A 44 -1.31 9.53 -9.89
CA ALA A 44 -2.37 9.01 -10.72
C ALA A 44 -3.13 7.90 -9.99
N ASN A 45 -4.31 7.55 -10.50
CA ASN A 45 -5.20 6.60 -9.84
C ASN A 45 -4.62 5.18 -9.86
N VAL A 46 -4.79 4.47 -8.76
CA VAL A 46 -4.41 3.06 -8.64
C VAL A 46 -5.67 2.24 -8.43
N ILE A 47 -5.97 1.35 -9.38
CA ILE A 47 -7.19 0.55 -9.42
C ILE A 47 -6.80 -0.93 -9.42
N VAL A 48 -7.37 -1.70 -8.49
CA VAL A 48 -7.10 -3.14 -8.36
C VAL A 48 -8.42 -3.89 -8.56
N ALA A 49 -8.50 -4.59 -9.70
CA ALA A 49 -9.65 -5.42 -10.02
C ALA A 49 -9.80 -6.57 -8.99
N PRO A 50 -11.02 -7.03 -8.69
CA PRO A 50 -11.22 -8.24 -7.90
C PRO A 50 -10.44 -9.44 -8.47
N GLY A 51 -9.73 -10.17 -7.61
CA GLY A 51 -8.81 -11.25 -8.00
C GLY A 51 -7.37 -10.77 -8.31
N GLY A 52 -7.14 -9.46 -8.39
CA GLY A 52 -5.81 -8.86 -8.44
C GLY A 52 -5.27 -8.56 -7.04
N PHE A 53 -3.97 -8.34 -6.94
CA PHE A 53 -3.30 -7.96 -5.70
C PHE A 53 -2.20 -6.91 -5.96
N LEU A 54 -2.18 -5.89 -5.10
CA LEU A 54 -1.10 -4.91 -5.07
C LEU A 54 -0.74 -4.63 -3.62
N ALA A 55 0.53 -4.84 -3.28
CA ALA A 55 1.13 -4.35 -2.05
C ALA A 55 2.29 -3.41 -2.39
N VAL A 56 2.39 -2.29 -1.69
CA VAL A 56 3.51 -1.36 -1.81
C VAL A 56 4.06 -1.09 -0.41
N ILE A 57 5.33 -1.46 -0.20
CA ILE A 57 6.05 -1.39 1.06
C ILE A 57 7.15 -0.34 0.90
N VAL A 58 7.08 0.74 1.68
CA VAL A 58 7.84 1.98 1.47
C VAL A 58 8.63 2.31 2.73
N LYS A 59 9.94 2.48 2.63
CA LYS A 59 10.78 2.92 3.76
C LYS A 59 10.62 4.41 4.06
N GLY A 60 10.34 5.22 3.04
CA GLY A 60 10.09 6.64 3.16
C GLY A 60 8.63 6.98 3.49
N LYS A 61 8.22 8.18 3.10
CA LYS A 61 6.83 8.63 3.18
C LYS A 61 6.08 8.36 1.88
N VAL A 62 4.76 8.28 1.98
CA VAL A 62 3.84 8.23 0.83
C VAL A 62 3.11 9.55 0.73
N THR A 63 3.19 10.21 -0.43
CA THR A 63 2.45 11.45 -0.71
C THR A 63 1.47 11.23 -1.86
N VAL A 64 0.20 11.47 -1.60
CA VAL A 64 -0.87 11.39 -2.60
C VAL A 64 -1.15 12.77 -3.17
N ASP A 65 -1.04 12.89 -4.49
CA ASP A 65 -1.29 14.14 -5.21
C ASP A 65 -2.77 14.56 -5.10
N PRO A 66 -3.09 15.87 -5.02
CA PRO A 66 -4.45 16.39 -4.95
C PRO A 66 -5.37 15.97 -6.10
N SER A 67 -4.81 15.62 -7.27
CA SER A 67 -5.58 15.19 -8.45
C SER A 67 -6.03 13.73 -8.40
N VAL A 68 -5.44 12.92 -7.52
CA VAL A 68 -5.78 11.50 -7.36
C VAL A 68 -7.13 11.36 -6.67
N THR A 69 -7.99 10.50 -7.18
CA THR A 69 -9.32 10.24 -6.63
C THR A 69 -9.49 8.81 -6.15
N SER A 70 -8.64 7.87 -6.58
CA SER A 70 -8.69 6.48 -6.13
C SER A 70 -7.31 5.88 -5.89
N VAL A 71 -7.14 5.28 -4.72
CA VAL A 71 -5.94 4.52 -4.33
C VAL A 71 -6.38 3.18 -3.79
N GLN A 72 -6.06 2.11 -4.52
CA GLN A 72 -6.43 0.76 -4.14
C GLN A 72 -5.19 -0.10 -3.88
N GLY A 73 -5.29 -1.00 -2.89
CA GLY A 73 -4.21 -1.93 -2.53
C GLY A 73 -3.86 -1.93 -1.05
N LEU A 74 -2.77 -2.63 -0.73
CA LEU A 74 -2.15 -2.64 0.60
C LEU A 74 -0.91 -1.72 0.55
N TYR A 75 -0.87 -0.70 1.41
CA TYR A 75 0.29 0.17 1.51
C TYR A 75 0.82 0.14 2.93
N VAL A 76 2.11 -0.11 3.06
CA VAL A 76 2.85 -0.18 4.31
C VAL A 76 4.00 0.80 4.21
N MET A 77 4.13 1.72 5.16
CA MET A 77 5.20 2.73 5.15
C MET A 77 5.77 3.00 6.52
N ASP A 78 7.09 3.17 6.62
CA ASP A 78 7.76 3.43 7.90
C ASP A 78 7.51 4.87 8.39
N ASN A 79 7.36 5.83 7.48
CA ASN A 79 7.12 7.24 7.83
C ASN A 79 5.64 7.60 7.65
N ASP A 80 5.37 8.70 6.94
CA ASP A 80 4.06 9.33 6.91
C ASP A 80 3.26 8.95 5.67
N PHE A 81 1.95 8.78 5.85
CA PHE A 81 0.98 8.85 4.77
C PHE A 81 0.38 10.25 4.73
N VAL A 82 0.57 10.97 3.62
CA VAL A 82 0.15 12.37 3.49
C VAL A 82 -0.78 12.56 2.30
N THR A 83 -1.97 13.09 2.56
CA THR A 83 -2.93 13.55 1.56
C THR A 83 -3.14 15.05 1.68
N SER A 84 -3.42 15.70 0.56
CA SER A 84 -3.87 17.10 0.53
C SER A 84 -4.72 17.34 -0.70
N GLY A 85 -5.56 18.37 -0.70
CA GLY A 85 -6.34 18.76 -1.86
C GLY A 85 -7.81 19.07 -1.58
N ALA A 86 -8.53 19.43 -2.64
CA ALA A 86 -9.95 19.79 -2.59
C ALA A 86 -10.85 18.81 -3.38
N THR A 87 -10.34 17.61 -3.67
CA THR A 87 -11.09 16.54 -4.33
C THR A 87 -11.23 15.37 -3.37
N GLN A 88 -12.30 14.59 -3.49
CA GLN A 88 -12.49 13.41 -2.65
C GLN A 88 -11.49 12.30 -3.03
N LEU A 89 -10.91 11.65 -2.02
CA LEU A 89 -10.08 10.46 -2.20
C LEU A 89 -10.81 9.22 -1.69
N ASP A 90 -10.99 8.23 -2.56
CA ASP A 90 -11.48 6.90 -2.19
C ASP A 90 -10.30 5.91 -2.10
N VAL A 91 -9.98 5.53 -0.87
CA VAL A 91 -8.94 4.54 -0.56
C VAL A 91 -9.60 3.19 -0.33
N GLN A 92 -9.23 2.18 -1.11
CA GLN A 92 -9.76 0.82 -0.95
C GLN A 92 -8.65 -0.19 -0.63
N GLY A 93 -8.75 -0.86 0.51
CA GLY A 93 -7.72 -1.77 1.01
C GLY A 93 -7.28 -1.38 2.40
N SER A 94 -5.96 -1.26 2.58
CA SER A 94 -5.36 -1.01 3.88
C SER A 94 -4.16 -0.07 3.73
N ILE A 95 -4.12 0.96 4.55
CA ILE A 95 -2.97 1.86 4.71
C ILE A 95 -2.43 1.67 6.12
N VAL A 96 -1.13 1.41 6.23
CA VAL A 96 -0.45 1.30 7.51
C VAL A 96 0.79 2.19 7.48
N ALA A 97 0.82 3.21 8.34
CA ALA A 97 1.93 4.15 8.47
C ALA A 97 2.43 4.15 9.91
N TRP A 98 3.74 3.89 10.08
CA TRP A 98 4.38 3.80 11.40
C TRP A 98 4.73 5.19 11.97
N GLY A 99 4.94 6.18 11.10
CA GLY A 99 5.15 7.57 11.50
C GLY A 99 3.82 8.25 11.83
N ASN A 100 3.14 8.77 10.81
CA ASN A 100 1.88 9.48 10.97
C ASN A 100 0.92 9.25 9.78
N ILE A 101 -0.38 9.39 10.04
CA ILE A 101 -1.41 9.51 8.99
C ILE A 101 -1.91 10.96 9.00
N SER A 102 -1.52 11.72 7.98
CA SER A 102 -1.94 13.11 7.79
C SER A 102 -3.01 13.19 6.70
N LEU A 103 -4.25 13.38 7.14
CA LEU A 103 -5.43 13.55 6.30
C LEU A 103 -5.70 15.05 6.08
N GLY A 104 -5.30 15.57 4.92
CA GLY A 104 -5.30 17.00 4.63
C GLY A 104 -6.27 17.42 3.51
N ARG A 105 -7.22 16.58 3.10
CA ARG A 105 -8.21 16.97 2.09
C ARG A 105 -9.40 17.73 2.70
N ASP A 106 -9.86 18.74 1.98
CA ASP A 106 -10.96 19.60 2.40
C ASP A 106 -11.86 19.96 1.20
N LEU A 107 -13.09 19.46 1.19
CA LEU A 107 -14.09 19.77 0.15
C LEU A 107 -14.90 21.05 0.45
N GLY A 108 -14.52 21.81 1.48
CA GLY A 108 -15.25 22.99 1.93
C GLY A 108 -16.63 22.62 2.45
N ALA A 109 -17.66 23.28 1.91
CA ALA A 109 -19.06 23.03 2.32
C ALA A 109 -19.51 21.58 2.04
N ASP A 110 -18.91 20.91 1.04
CA ASP A 110 -19.32 19.56 0.63
C ASP A 110 -18.88 18.47 1.62
N ASN A 111 -17.99 18.80 2.58
CA ASN A 111 -17.59 17.88 3.65
C ASN A 111 -18.75 17.40 4.53
N ILE A 112 -19.86 18.15 4.56
CA ILE A 112 -21.03 17.83 5.38
C ILE A 112 -21.78 16.57 4.90
N THR A 113 -21.76 16.30 3.59
CA THR A 113 -22.43 15.14 2.98
C THR A 113 -21.45 14.14 2.38
N ASN A 114 -20.22 14.55 2.08
CA ASN A 114 -19.20 13.72 1.46
C ASN A 114 -17.90 13.79 2.27
N PRO A 115 -17.36 12.66 2.75
CA PRO A 115 -16.07 12.67 3.42
C PRO A 115 -14.95 13.04 2.44
N ALA A 116 -14.00 13.89 2.83
CA ALA A 116 -12.87 14.25 1.97
C ALA A 116 -11.94 13.07 1.67
N GLU A 117 -11.71 12.20 2.66
CA GLU A 117 -11.08 10.90 2.50
C GLU A 117 -12.01 9.78 2.98
N LYS A 118 -12.23 8.79 2.12
CA LYS A 118 -13.02 7.60 2.41
C LYS A 118 -12.12 6.37 2.41
N PHE A 119 -12.18 5.57 3.46
CA PHE A 119 -11.45 4.31 3.56
C PHE A 119 -12.42 3.14 3.52
N THR A 120 -12.28 2.27 2.52
CA THR A 120 -13.09 1.06 2.35
C THR A 120 -12.20 -0.16 2.49
N HIS A 121 -12.47 -0.99 3.49
CA HIS A 121 -11.67 -2.20 3.71
C HIS A 121 -11.97 -3.27 2.66
N ARG A 122 -10.92 -3.80 2.00
CA ARG A 122 -11.01 -4.82 0.94
C ARG A 122 -10.41 -6.14 1.39
N MET A 123 -11.26 -7.04 1.89
CA MET A 123 -10.85 -8.36 2.41
C MET A 123 -10.36 -9.32 1.32
N ASP A 124 -10.81 -9.12 0.08
CA ASP A 124 -10.37 -9.90 -1.08
C ASP A 124 -8.87 -9.74 -1.37
N LEU A 125 -8.26 -8.60 -1.01
CA LEU A 125 -6.82 -8.41 -1.15
C LEU A 125 -6.03 -9.39 -0.27
N LEU A 126 -6.48 -9.66 0.96
CA LEU A 126 -5.82 -10.65 1.84
C LEU A 126 -5.94 -12.08 1.28
N LEU A 127 -7.08 -12.39 0.65
CA LEU A 127 -7.30 -13.68 -0.01
C LEU A 127 -6.46 -13.84 -1.28
N ASN A 128 -6.26 -12.76 -2.04
CA ASN A 128 -5.53 -12.78 -3.31
C ASN A 128 -4.01 -12.58 -3.17
N MET A 129 -3.55 -12.22 -1.98
CA MET A 129 -2.13 -12.05 -1.65
C MET A 129 -1.27 -13.23 -2.13
N PRO A 130 -0.03 -12.99 -2.64
CA PRO A 130 0.92 -14.01 -3.01
C PRO A 130 1.15 -15.03 -1.91
N GLU A 131 1.38 -16.28 -2.28
CA GLU A 131 1.57 -17.38 -1.31
C GLU A 131 2.76 -17.12 -0.38
N SER A 132 3.84 -16.56 -0.93
CA SER A 132 5.04 -16.13 -0.21
C SER A 132 4.77 -15.19 0.97
N MET A 133 3.74 -14.35 0.90
CA MET A 133 3.35 -13.45 2.00
C MET A 133 2.40 -14.10 3.02
N LYS A 134 1.80 -15.24 2.67
CA LYS A 134 0.90 -16.00 3.57
C LYS A 134 1.64 -17.05 4.39
N THR A 135 2.82 -17.46 3.92
CA THR A 135 3.65 -18.43 4.62
C THR A 135 4.20 -17.81 5.90
N PHE A 136 3.80 -18.35 7.05
CA PHE A 136 4.46 -18.06 8.31
C PHE A 136 5.77 -18.85 8.37
N GLN A 137 6.91 -18.19 8.51
CA GLN A 137 8.19 -18.86 8.72
C GLN A 137 8.33 -19.18 10.22
N MET A 138 7.94 -20.40 10.62
CA MET A 138 8.23 -20.93 11.96
C MET A 138 9.70 -21.31 12.02
N GLU A 139 10.50 -20.47 12.70
CA GLU A 139 11.79 -20.90 13.23
C GLU A 139 11.56 -21.54 14.59
N TRP A 140 11.55 -22.87 14.64
CA TRP A 140 11.55 -23.60 15.88
C TRP A 140 13.00 -23.91 16.25
N ASN A 141 13.43 -23.44 17.42
CA ASN A 141 14.74 -23.74 17.98
C ASN A 141 14.56 -24.63 19.21
N GLU A 142 15.18 -25.81 19.21
CA GLU A 142 15.26 -26.66 20.39
C GLU A 142 16.17 -25.99 21.41
N VAL A 143 15.60 -25.56 22.53
CA VAL A 143 16.39 -25.16 23.69
C VAL A 143 16.77 -26.41 24.46
N VAL A 144 18.07 -26.56 24.76
CA VAL A 144 18.59 -27.69 25.53
C VAL A 144 17.83 -27.79 26.86
N PRO A 145 17.24 -28.94 27.20
CA PRO A 145 16.54 -29.10 28.47
C PRO A 145 17.54 -29.05 29.64
N GLY A 146 17.37 -28.07 30.54
CA GLY A 146 17.93 -28.09 31.90
C GLY A 146 19.25 -27.37 32.13
N THR A 147 19.18 -26.07 32.43
CA THR A 147 20.06 -25.41 33.41
C THR A 147 19.22 -24.43 34.23
N TYR A 148 18.42 -24.98 35.15
CA TYR A 148 17.91 -24.26 36.30
C TYR A 148 18.54 -24.88 37.54
N GLY A 149 19.45 -24.15 38.18
CA GLY A 149 20.03 -24.49 39.48
C GLY A 149 21.49 -24.95 39.42
N GLU A 150 22.40 -23.99 39.52
CA GLU A 150 23.59 -24.06 40.38
C GLU A 150 23.69 -22.74 41.17
#